data_AF-C0HLG3-F1
#
_entry.id   AF-C0HLG3-F1
#
_cell.length_a   1.000
_cell.length_b   1.000
_cell.length_c   1.000
_cell.angle_alpha   90.00
_cell.angle_beta   90.00
_cell.angle_gamma   90.00
#
_symmetry.space_group_name_H-M   'P 1'
#
loop_
_entity.id
_entity.type
_entity.pdbx_description
1 polymer ?
#
loop_
_entity_poly.entity_id
_entity_poly.type
_entity_poly.pdbx_seq_one_letter_code
_entity_poly.pdbx_strand_id
1 'polypeptide(L)'
;MSESSTFTTAVVPEGEGVAPMAETVQYYNSYSDASIASCAFVDSGKDKIDKTKLVTYTSRLAASPAYQKVVGVGLKTAAGSIVPYVRLDMDNTGKGIHFNATKLSDSSAKLAAVLKTTVSMTEAQRTQLYMEYIKGIENRSAQFIWDWWRTGKAPA
;
A
#
# COMPACT_ATOMS: atom_id res chain seq x y z
N MET A 1 35.87 22.66 35.49
CA MET A 1 34.86 23.71 35.40
C MET A 1 33.49 23.05 35.47
N SER A 2 32.69 23.47 36.43
CA SER A 2 31.30 23.06 36.63
C SER A 2 30.41 23.61 35.52
N GLU A 3 29.39 22.86 35.12
CA GLU A 3 28.06 23.43 34.85
C GLU A 3 27.00 22.33 34.93
N SER A 4 26.16 22.43 35.96
CA SER A 4 24.85 21.79 36.07
C SER A 4 23.92 22.39 35.03
N SER A 5 23.04 21.56 34.45
CA SER A 5 21.76 22.04 33.95
C SER A 5 20.69 21.00 34.22
N THR A 6 19.86 21.29 35.21
CA THR A 6 18.57 20.65 35.49
C THR A 6 17.52 21.25 34.56
N PHE A 7 16.75 20.40 33.86
CA PHE A 7 15.55 20.85 33.15
C PHE A 7 14.30 20.19 33.75
N THR A 8 13.37 21.08 34.11
CA THR A 8 12.12 20.86 34.81
C THR A 8 11.04 20.23 33.92
N THR A 9 10.19 19.44 34.59
CA THR A 9 8.94 18.78 34.20
C THR A 9 8.07 19.54 33.17
N ALA A 10 7.68 18.83 32.10
CA ALA A 10 6.53 19.19 31.28
C ALA A 10 5.32 18.34 31.71
N VAL A 11 4.28 19.03 32.18
CA VAL A 11 2.93 18.50 32.45
C VAL A 11 2.31 18.07 31.11
N VAL A 12 1.90 16.81 31.00
CA VAL A 12 1.21 16.29 29.80
C VAL A 12 -0.29 16.59 29.96
N PRO A 13 -0.91 17.39 29.08
CA PRO A 13 -2.34 17.62 29.14
C PRO A 13 -3.11 16.40 28.64
N GLU A 14 -4.03 15.92 29.46
CA GLU A 14 -5.07 14.96 29.10
C GLU A 14 -6.01 15.61 28.07
N GLY A 15 -5.81 15.26 26.81
CA GLY A 15 -6.81 15.36 25.78
C GLY A 15 -6.82 14.02 25.08
N GLU A 16 -7.95 13.32 25.14
CA GLU A 16 -8.20 12.01 24.53
C GLU A 16 -7.74 12.01 23.06
N GLY A 17 -6.47 11.64 22.87
CA GLY A 17 -5.87 11.52 21.56
C GLY A 17 -6.50 10.33 20.90
N VAL A 18 -7.41 10.59 19.95
CA VAL A 18 -7.84 9.61 18.96
C VAL A 18 -6.56 8.98 18.42
N ALA A 19 -6.28 7.75 18.84
CA ALA A 19 -5.08 7.05 18.45
C ALA A 19 -4.96 7.17 16.93
N PRO A 20 -3.81 7.60 16.37
CA PRO A 20 -3.68 7.74 14.93
C PRO A 20 -4.03 6.37 14.36
N MET A 21 -5.15 6.29 13.62
CA MET A 21 -5.70 5.04 13.10
C MET A 21 -4.61 4.42 12.22
N ALA A 22 -3.85 3.52 12.83
CA ALA A 22 -2.66 2.96 12.26
C ALA A 22 -3.07 2.09 11.07
N GLU A 23 -2.14 1.92 10.14
CA GLU A 23 -2.27 0.92 9.10
C GLU A 23 -2.61 -0.44 9.72
N THR A 24 -3.74 -1.01 9.31
CA THR A 24 -4.10 -2.37 9.72
C THR A 24 -3.27 -3.35 8.89
N VAL A 25 -2.63 -4.32 9.54
CA VAL A 25 -1.86 -5.36 8.86
C VAL A 25 -2.65 -6.66 8.88
N GLN A 26 -2.89 -7.27 7.72
CA GLN A 26 -3.56 -8.57 7.61
C GLN A 26 -2.75 -9.51 6.70
N TYR A 27 -2.68 -10.78 7.06
CA TYR A 27 -1.88 -11.78 6.35
C TYR A 27 -2.76 -12.70 5.52
N TYR A 28 -2.37 -12.88 4.26
CA TYR A 28 -3.07 -13.69 3.28
C TYR A 28 -2.15 -14.78 2.72
N ASN A 29 -2.76 -15.92 2.34
CA ASN A 29 -2.02 -17.07 1.84
C ASN A 29 -1.65 -16.96 0.36
N SER A 30 -2.31 -16.07 -0.39
CA SER A 30 -2.11 -15.93 -1.83
C SER A 30 -2.16 -14.47 -2.29
N TYR A 31 -1.54 -14.21 -3.44
CA TYR A 31 -1.60 -12.92 -4.13
C TYR A 31 -3.04 -12.50 -4.42
N SER A 32 -3.86 -13.45 -4.91
CA SER A 32 -5.26 -13.24 -5.24
C SER A 32 -6.07 -12.80 -4.02
N ASP A 33 -5.93 -13.49 -2.88
CA ASP A 33 -6.71 -13.15 -1.68
C ASP A 33 -6.33 -11.75 -1.15
N ALA A 34 -5.03 -11.44 -1.14
CA ALA A 34 -4.54 -10.13 -0.72
C ALA A 34 -5.02 -9.00 -1.65
N SER A 35 -5.01 -9.23 -2.97
CA SER A 35 -5.44 -8.23 -3.96
C SER A 35 -6.94 -7.98 -3.86
N ILE A 36 -7.74 -9.04 -3.73
CA ILE A 36 -9.20 -8.94 -3.58
C ILE A 36 -9.53 -8.17 -2.31
N ALA A 37 -8.92 -8.54 -1.18
CA ALA A 37 -9.14 -7.86 0.09
C ALA A 37 -8.75 -6.38 0.04
N SER A 38 -7.65 -6.06 -0.64
CA SER A 38 -7.21 -4.67 -0.84
C SER A 38 -8.22 -3.86 -1.64
N CYS A 39 -8.71 -4.36 -2.77
CA CYS A 39 -9.74 -3.68 -3.55
C CYS A 39 -11.05 -3.53 -2.77
N ALA A 40 -11.48 -4.56 -2.05
CA ALA A 40 -12.66 -4.50 -1.19
C ALA A 40 -12.51 -3.47 -0.06
N PHE A 41 -11.31 -3.36 0.52
CA PHE A 41 -11.00 -2.35 1.54
C PHE A 41 -11.13 -0.93 1.00
N VAL A 42 -10.55 -0.65 -0.18
CA VAL A 42 -10.67 0.65 -0.86
C VAL A 42 -12.13 1.04 -1.04
N ASP A 43 -12.96 0.09 -1.51
CA ASP A 43 -14.38 0.29 -1.80
C ASP A 43 -15.32 0.08 -0.60
N SER A 44 -14.79 -0.17 0.61
CA SER A 44 -15.63 -0.47 1.79
C SER A 44 -16.38 0.74 2.36
N GLY A 45 -16.13 1.94 1.84
CA GLY A 45 -16.68 3.21 2.31
C GLY A 45 -18.01 3.61 1.67
N LYS A 46 -18.42 4.86 1.88
CA LYS A 46 -19.56 5.45 1.14
C LYS A 46 -19.23 5.66 -0.34
N ASP A 47 -17.98 6.02 -0.62
CA ASP A 47 -17.47 6.26 -1.96
C ASP A 47 -17.01 4.94 -2.60
N LYS A 48 -17.09 4.87 -3.93
CA LYS A 48 -16.70 3.70 -4.73
C LYS A 48 -15.79 4.11 -5.87
N ILE A 49 -14.85 3.24 -6.22
CA ILE A 49 -13.95 3.44 -7.35
C ILE A 49 -14.75 3.45 -8.64
N ASP A 50 -14.68 4.59 -9.34
CA ASP A 50 -15.03 4.69 -10.75
C ASP A 50 -13.84 4.22 -11.59
N LYS A 51 -13.94 3.00 -12.12
CA LYS A 51 -12.86 2.35 -12.86
C LYS A 51 -12.42 3.13 -14.10
N THR A 52 -13.31 3.90 -14.70
CA THR A 52 -13.02 4.68 -15.91
C THR A 52 -12.08 5.86 -15.61
N LYS A 53 -11.95 6.25 -14.34
CA LYS A 53 -11.09 7.33 -13.87
C LYS A 53 -9.76 6.85 -13.29
N LEU A 54 -9.56 5.53 -13.18
CA LEU A 54 -8.32 4.98 -12.67
C LEU A 54 -7.16 5.27 -13.61
N VAL A 55 -6.01 5.57 -13.00
CA VAL A 55 -4.73 5.72 -13.67
C VAL A 55 -3.69 4.81 -13.02
N THR A 56 -2.66 4.43 -13.76
CA THR A 56 -1.55 3.64 -13.21
C THR A 56 -0.73 4.51 -12.26
N TYR A 57 -0.29 3.91 -11.15
CA TYR A 57 0.60 4.55 -10.19
C TYR A 57 2.01 3.99 -10.35
N THR A 58 2.96 4.89 -10.55
CA THR A 58 4.38 4.58 -10.70
C THR A 58 5.11 4.78 -9.38
N SER A 59 5.96 3.84 -8.98
CA SER A 59 6.77 3.95 -7.77
C SER A 59 7.70 5.17 -7.85
N ARG A 60 7.75 5.92 -6.75
CA ARG A 60 8.61 7.10 -6.59
C ARG A 60 9.76 6.88 -5.61
N LEU A 61 9.82 5.71 -4.96
CA LEU A 61 10.84 5.40 -3.96
C LEU A 61 12.10 4.91 -4.66
N ALA A 62 13.16 5.73 -4.67
CA ALA A 62 14.43 5.39 -5.34
C ALA A 62 15.10 4.12 -4.80
N ALA A 63 14.89 3.82 -3.52
CA ALA A 63 15.40 2.60 -2.89
C ALA A 63 14.60 1.32 -3.26
N SER A 64 13.43 1.46 -3.90
CA SER A 64 12.63 0.31 -4.32
C SER A 64 13.23 -0.33 -5.58
N PRO A 65 13.31 -1.67 -5.68
CA PRO A 65 13.66 -2.33 -6.93
C PRO A 65 12.67 -2.05 -8.07
N ALA A 66 11.46 -1.57 -7.75
CA ALA A 66 10.45 -1.14 -8.72
C ALA A 66 10.44 0.38 -8.97
N TYR A 67 11.51 1.11 -8.63
CA TYR A 67 11.60 2.55 -8.89
C TYR A 67 11.29 2.88 -10.37
N GLN A 68 10.44 3.88 -10.60
CA GLN A 68 9.93 4.28 -11.92
C GLN A 68 9.13 3.21 -12.67
N LYS A 69 8.70 2.12 -12.01
CA LYS A 69 7.79 1.12 -12.59
C LYS A 69 6.38 1.29 -12.08
N VAL A 70 5.40 0.83 -12.86
CA VAL A 70 4.00 0.75 -12.42
C VAL A 70 3.94 -0.27 -11.28
N VAL A 71 3.41 0.16 -10.12
CA VAL A 71 3.24 -0.69 -8.94
C VAL A 71 1.79 -0.78 -8.49
N GLY A 72 0.87 -0.08 -9.15
CA GLY A 72 -0.54 -0.18 -8.84
C GLY A 72 -1.40 0.84 -9.54
N VAL A 73 -2.49 1.22 -8.89
CA VAL A 73 -3.52 2.09 -9.44
C VAL A 73 -3.95 3.17 -8.45
N GLY A 74 -4.41 4.29 -8.99
CA GLY A 74 -4.83 5.44 -8.22
C GLY A 74 -5.81 6.32 -8.98
N LEU A 75 -6.18 7.44 -8.37
CA LEU A 75 -6.93 8.50 -9.05
C LEU A 75 -6.05 9.75 -9.16
N LYS A 76 -6.22 10.46 -10.28
CA LYS A 76 -5.60 11.77 -10.48
C LYS A 76 -6.42 12.84 -9.78
N THR A 77 -5.79 13.63 -8.92
CA THR A 77 -6.42 14.79 -8.29
C THR A 77 -6.59 15.92 -9.29
N ALA A 78 -7.40 16.92 -8.96
CA ALA A 78 -7.54 18.14 -9.76
C ALA A 78 -6.20 18.85 -9.99
N ALA A 79 -5.27 18.78 -9.03
CA ALA A 79 -3.92 19.33 -9.15
C ALA A 79 -2.96 18.47 -10.01
N GLY A 80 -3.43 17.34 -10.54
CA GLY A 80 -2.67 16.47 -11.43
C GLY A 80 -1.82 15.40 -10.74
N SER A 81 -1.75 15.40 -9.40
CA SER A 81 -1.08 14.36 -8.62
C SER A 81 -1.87 13.06 -8.66
N ILE A 82 -1.18 11.92 -8.69
CA ILE A 82 -1.82 10.59 -8.59
C ILE A 82 -1.77 10.13 -7.13
N VAL A 83 -2.94 9.90 -6.55
CA VAL A 83 -3.10 9.29 -5.22
C VAL A 83 -3.28 7.79 -5.40
N PRO A 84 -2.35 6.94 -4.92
CA PRO A 84 -2.49 5.49 -5.03
C PRO A 84 -3.59 4.99 -4.09
N TYR A 85 -4.42 4.07 -4.57
CA TYR A 85 -5.44 3.41 -3.75
C TYR A 85 -5.13 1.95 -3.49
N VAL A 86 -4.51 1.27 -4.45
CA VAL A 86 -3.90 -0.05 -4.24
C VAL A 86 -2.55 -0.05 -4.93
N ARG A 87 -1.50 -0.42 -4.20
CA ARG A 87 -0.16 -0.61 -4.75
C ARG A 87 0.51 -1.85 -4.16
N LEU A 88 1.28 -2.55 -4.97
CA LEU A 88 2.23 -3.55 -4.51
C LEU A 88 3.47 -2.87 -3.95
N ASP A 89 3.88 -3.35 -2.79
CA ASP A 89 5.06 -2.87 -2.09
C ASP A 89 5.87 -4.07 -1.57
N MET A 90 7.12 -3.81 -1.25
CA MET A 90 8.03 -4.80 -0.68
C MET A 90 8.83 -4.15 0.42
N ASP A 91 8.74 -4.73 1.61
CA ASP A 91 9.47 -4.29 2.78
C ASP A 91 10.56 -5.30 3.16
N ASN A 92 11.68 -4.78 3.62
CA ASN A 92 12.80 -5.55 4.17
C ASN A 92 12.76 -5.65 5.70
N THR A 93 11.86 -4.93 6.37
CA THR A 93 11.83 -4.75 7.83
C THR A 93 10.72 -5.49 8.56
N GLY A 94 9.73 -6.07 7.87
CA GLY A 94 8.80 -7.01 8.53
C GLY A 94 7.59 -7.50 7.74
N LYS A 95 7.15 -6.78 6.69
CA LYS A 95 5.91 -7.14 5.98
C LYS A 95 6.10 -7.99 4.73
N GLY A 96 7.34 -8.25 4.30
CA GLY A 96 7.57 -8.92 3.03
C GLY A 96 6.90 -8.20 1.85
N ILE A 97 6.35 -8.95 0.89
CA ILE A 97 5.53 -8.41 -0.20
C ILE A 97 4.11 -8.21 0.29
N HIS A 98 3.54 -7.04 0.02
CA HIS A 98 2.20 -6.70 0.47
C HIS A 98 1.51 -5.72 -0.49
N PHE A 99 0.18 -5.72 -0.46
CA PHE A 99 -0.61 -4.65 -1.06
C PHE A 99 -0.86 -3.57 0.00
N ASN A 100 -0.50 -2.34 -0.33
CA ASN A 100 -0.89 -1.15 0.42
C ASN A 100 -2.18 -0.60 -0.17
N ALA A 101 -3.25 -0.59 0.63
CA ALA A 101 -4.56 -0.10 0.27
C ALA A 101 -4.96 1.09 1.15
N THR A 102 -5.58 2.11 0.55
CA THR A 102 -6.11 3.28 1.26
C THR A 102 -7.60 3.38 1.01
N LYS A 103 -8.42 3.51 2.06
CA LYS A 103 -9.88 3.56 1.91
C LYS A 103 -10.27 4.82 1.13
N LEU A 104 -11.12 4.67 0.11
CA LEU A 104 -11.46 5.80 -0.78
C LEU A 104 -12.13 6.94 -0.04
N SER A 105 -13.08 6.61 0.84
CA SER A 105 -13.85 7.60 1.62
C SER A 105 -13.12 8.12 2.86
N ASP A 106 -11.93 7.59 3.18
CA ASP A 106 -11.16 7.94 4.36
C ASP A 106 -9.68 7.63 4.15
N SER A 107 -8.92 8.64 3.73
CA SER A 107 -7.48 8.48 3.45
C SER A 107 -6.62 8.17 4.68
N SER A 108 -7.16 8.29 5.90
CA SER A 108 -6.46 7.91 7.12
C SER A 108 -6.50 6.40 7.35
N ALA A 109 -7.54 5.72 6.86
CA ALA A 109 -7.69 4.28 6.98
C ALA A 109 -6.88 3.54 5.91
N LYS A 110 -5.90 2.74 6.36
CA LYS A 110 -4.98 1.99 5.51
C LYS A 110 -4.95 0.50 5.87
N LEU A 111 -4.72 -0.33 4.87
CA LEU A 111 -4.54 -1.77 4.99
C LEU A 111 -3.22 -2.17 4.30
N ALA A 112 -2.38 -2.90 5.01
CA ALA A 112 -1.30 -3.71 4.43
C ALA A 112 -1.76 -5.17 4.36
N ALA A 113 -2.13 -5.63 3.17
CA ALA A 113 -2.48 -7.01 2.90
C ALA A 113 -1.22 -7.80 2.51
N VAL A 114 -0.62 -8.45 3.51
CA VAL A 114 0.68 -9.12 3.46
C VAL A 114 0.59 -10.52 2.88
N LEU A 115 1.48 -10.86 1.96
CA LEU A 115 1.66 -12.24 1.50
C LEU A 115 2.48 -13.02 2.53
N LYS A 116 1.79 -13.82 3.34
CA LYS A 116 2.34 -14.48 4.53
C LYS A 116 3.65 -15.23 4.27
N THR A 117 3.73 -15.94 3.15
CA THR A 117 4.90 -16.77 2.79
C THR A 117 6.14 -15.97 2.41
N THR A 118 5.99 -14.67 2.14
CA THR A 118 7.10 -13.80 1.70
C THR A 118 7.83 -13.11 2.86
N VAL A 119 7.25 -13.15 4.06
CA VAL A 119 7.84 -12.55 5.27
C VAL A 119 9.15 -13.23 5.65
N SER A 120 9.18 -14.56 5.57
CA SER A 120 10.37 -15.37 5.90
C SER A 120 11.34 -15.57 4.74
N MET A 121 11.07 -14.96 3.57
CA MET A 121 11.99 -15.06 2.43
C MET A 121 13.25 -14.24 2.70
N THR A 122 14.37 -14.70 2.13
CA THR A 122 15.56 -13.86 2.00
C THR A 122 15.26 -12.63 1.14
N GLU A 123 16.00 -11.55 1.33
CA GLU A 123 15.81 -10.31 0.55
C GLU A 123 15.92 -10.55 -0.96
N ALA A 124 16.87 -11.38 -1.40
CA ALA A 124 17.06 -11.69 -2.82
C ALA A 124 15.85 -12.43 -3.41
N GLN A 125 15.36 -13.48 -2.74
CA GLN A 125 14.19 -14.24 -3.19
C GLN A 125 12.94 -13.37 -3.22
N ARG A 126 12.75 -12.54 -2.19
CA ARG A 126 11.62 -11.62 -2.10
C ARG A 126 11.67 -10.57 -3.21
N THR A 127 12.84 -10.00 -3.47
CA THR A 127 13.06 -9.03 -4.57
C THR A 127 12.74 -9.65 -5.91
N GLN A 128 13.21 -10.87 -6.17
CA GLN A 128 12.92 -11.58 -7.41
C GLN A 128 11.41 -11.76 -7.61
N LEU A 129 10.71 -12.34 -6.62
CA LEU A 129 9.27 -12.57 -6.70
C LEU A 129 8.48 -11.26 -6.83
N TYR A 130 8.87 -10.21 -6.10
CA TYR A 130 8.27 -8.89 -6.21
C TYR A 130 8.37 -8.37 -7.64
N MET A 131 9.55 -8.47 -8.26
CA MET A 131 9.76 -8.02 -9.64
C MET A 131 9.01 -8.86 -10.67
N GLU A 132 8.77 -10.15 -10.40
CA GLU A 132 7.87 -10.97 -11.21
C GLU A 132 6.42 -10.45 -11.17
N TYR A 133 5.93 -10.06 -9.99
CA TYR A 133 4.61 -9.43 -9.86
C TYR A 133 4.53 -8.07 -10.56
N ILE A 134 5.58 -7.24 -10.44
CA ILE A 134 5.65 -5.95 -11.14
C ILE A 134 5.64 -6.14 -12.65
N LYS A 135 6.36 -7.13 -13.17
CA LYS A 135 6.34 -7.49 -14.60
C LYS A 135 4.94 -7.93 -15.05
N GLY A 136 4.20 -8.65 -14.21
CA GLY A 136 2.84 -9.09 -14.51
C GLY A 136 1.84 -7.95 -14.80
N ILE A 137 2.03 -6.79 -14.16
CA ILE A 137 1.19 -5.60 -14.36
C ILE A 137 1.79 -4.57 -15.33
N GLU A 138 3.00 -4.80 -15.82
CA GLU A 138 3.68 -3.90 -16.76
C GLU A 138 2.91 -3.81 -18.08
N ASN A 139 2.83 -2.61 -18.66
CA ASN A 139 2.09 -2.33 -19.91
C ASN A 139 0.59 -2.67 -19.88
N ARG A 140 0.00 -2.85 -18.69
CA ARG A 140 -1.45 -3.02 -18.51
C ARG A 140 -2.11 -1.68 -18.18
N SER A 141 -3.37 -1.52 -18.60
CA SER A 141 -4.17 -0.36 -18.21
C SER A 141 -4.53 -0.42 -16.73
N ALA A 142 -4.83 0.73 -16.12
CA ALA A 142 -5.26 0.79 -14.73
C ALA A 142 -6.58 0.01 -14.50
N GLN A 143 -7.49 0.06 -15.47
CA GLN A 143 -8.72 -0.72 -15.44
C GLN A 143 -8.45 -2.23 -15.45
N PHE A 144 -7.53 -2.70 -16.30
CA PHE A 144 -7.14 -4.11 -16.34
C PHE A 144 -6.58 -4.56 -14.99
N ILE A 145 -5.65 -3.79 -14.41
CA ILE A 145 -5.03 -4.11 -13.11
C ILE A 145 -6.09 -4.16 -12.02
N TRP A 146 -6.99 -3.18 -11.97
CA TRP A 146 -8.08 -3.16 -11.00
C TRP A 146 -9.04 -4.34 -11.15
N ASP A 147 -9.46 -4.65 -12.38
CA ASP A 147 -10.35 -5.79 -12.65
C ASP A 147 -9.69 -7.13 -12.32
N TRP A 148 -8.39 -7.26 -12.56
CA TRP A 148 -7.62 -8.40 -12.09
C TRP A 148 -7.63 -8.48 -10.57
N TRP A 149 -7.15 -7.45 -9.89
CA TRP A 149 -6.97 -7.48 -8.45
C TRP A 149 -8.25 -7.66 -7.67
N ARG A 150 -9.36 -7.02 -8.08
CA ARG A 150 -10.66 -7.17 -7.41
C ARG A 150 -11.28 -8.55 -7.58
N THR A 151 -10.88 -9.33 -8.58
CA THR A 151 -11.45 -10.66 -8.86
C THR A 151 -10.47 -11.80 -8.58
N GLY A 152 -9.19 -11.48 -8.37
CA GLY A 152 -8.12 -12.47 -8.24
C GLY A 152 -7.78 -13.19 -9.55
N LYS A 153 -8.44 -12.83 -10.67
CA LYS A 153 -8.34 -13.50 -11.96
C LYS A 153 -7.95 -12.48 -13.02
N ALA A 154 -6.84 -12.72 -13.70
CA ALA A 154 -6.44 -11.86 -14.80
C ALA A 154 -7.54 -11.85 -15.88
N PRO A 155 -8.05 -10.68 -16.32
CA PRO A 155 -8.96 -10.60 -17.44
C PRO A 155 -8.32 -11.23 -18.68
N ALA A 156 -9.13 -11.93 -19.48
CA ALA A 156 -8.73 -12.54 -20.74
C ALA A 156 -8.31 -11.49 -21.79
#